data_AF-A0A838B4B0-F1
#
_entry.id   AF-A0A838B4B0-F1
#
_cell.length_a   1.000
_cell.length_b   1.000
_cell.length_c   1.000
_cell.angle_alpha   90.00
_cell.angle_beta   90.00
_cell.angle_gamma   90.00
#
_symmetry.space_group_name_H-M   'P 1'
#
loop_
_entity.id
_entity.type
_entity.pdbx_description
1 polymer ?
#
loop_
_entity_poly.entity_id
_entity_poly.type
_entity_poly.pdbx_seq_one_letter_code
_entity_poly.pdbx_strand_id
1 'polypeptide(L)'
;MRMIGEEVYLKTNGQQRPWVNESLRRLLYFGTPAEQPKGEEGDILRERRQLLLTISTLPDPERRQIETISRDGGVPMDALYAMLKALGVDIPKDPAELDKYDLAAGSEKNLAEAQALLAELN
;
A
#
# COMPACT_ATOMS: atom_id res chain seq x y z
N MET A 1 -1.48 14.46 2.17
CA MET A 1 -2.07 13.77 3.33
C MET A 1 -2.69 12.42 2.97
N ARG A 2 -3.42 12.27 1.85
CA ARG A 2 -4.01 10.97 1.44
C ARG A 2 -3.04 9.79 1.46
N MET A 3 -1.86 9.91 0.82
CA MET A 3 -0.86 8.83 0.81
C MET A 3 -0.42 8.37 2.21
N ILE A 4 -0.29 9.30 3.17
CA ILE A 4 0.06 8.94 4.56
C ILE A 4 -1.10 8.16 5.19
N GLY A 5 -2.33 8.57 4.93
CA GLY A 5 -3.52 7.83 5.37
C GLY A 5 -3.51 6.38 4.88
N GLU A 6 -3.19 6.16 3.61
CA GLU A 6 -3.09 4.82 3.03
C GLU A 6 -1.91 4.02 3.58
N GLU A 7 -0.76 4.65 3.82
CA GLU A 7 0.39 3.99 4.43
C GLU A 7 0.08 3.49 5.86
N VAL A 8 -0.60 4.32 6.66
CA VAL A 8 -1.07 3.94 8.00
C VAL A 8 -2.12 2.83 7.91
N TYR A 9 -3.06 2.95 6.97
CA TYR A 9 -4.09 1.94 6.72
C TYR A 9 -3.48 0.56 6.44
N LEU A 10 -2.47 0.48 5.57
CA LEU A 10 -1.77 -0.77 5.27
C LEU A 10 -0.95 -1.28 6.45
N LYS A 11 -0.15 -0.43 7.10
CA LYS A 11 0.72 -0.83 8.24
C LYS A 11 -0.07 -1.30 9.46
N THR A 12 -1.28 -0.77 9.64
CA THR A 12 -2.15 -1.13 10.77
C THR A 12 -3.18 -2.19 10.40
N ASN A 13 -3.08 -2.79 9.20
CA ASN A 13 -4.01 -3.79 8.69
C ASN A 13 -5.48 -3.35 8.80
N GLY A 14 -5.75 -2.10 8.43
CA GLY A 14 -7.07 -1.49 8.49
C GLY A 14 -7.53 -0.98 9.86
N GLN A 15 -6.77 -1.21 10.93
CA GLN A 15 -7.17 -0.79 12.29
C GLN A 15 -7.17 0.73 12.48
N GLN A 16 -6.33 1.46 11.73
CA GLN A 16 -6.30 2.91 11.75
C GLN A 16 -6.58 3.49 10.37
N ARG A 17 -7.48 4.47 10.33
CA ARG A 17 -7.78 5.26 9.13
C ARG A 17 -7.70 6.75 9.49
N PRO A 18 -6.57 7.41 9.21
CA PRO A 18 -6.43 8.83 9.47
C PRO A 18 -7.48 9.63 8.72
N TRP A 19 -8.22 10.48 9.45
CA TRP A 19 -9.14 11.43 8.84
C TRP A 19 -8.40 12.67 8.37
N VAL A 20 -8.80 13.20 7.22
CA VAL A 20 -8.25 14.42 6.64
C VAL A 20 -9.38 15.36 6.27
N ASN A 21 -9.27 16.63 6.67
CA ASN A 21 -10.14 17.69 6.18
C ASN A 21 -9.55 18.30 4.91
N GLU A 22 -10.29 18.28 3.81
CA GLU A 22 -9.82 18.76 2.50
C GLU A 22 -10.26 20.21 2.17
N SER A 23 -10.48 21.04 3.18
CA SER A 23 -10.90 22.45 2.98
C SER A 23 -9.76 23.41 2.65
N LEU A 24 -8.51 22.94 2.60
CA LEU A 24 -7.35 23.76 2.26
C LEU A 24 -7.45 24.28 0.82
N ARG A 25 -7.61 25.61 0.69
CA ARG A 25 -7.75 26.28 -0.62
C ARG A 25 -6.43 26.63 -1.31
N ARG A 26 -5.31 26.47 -0.60
CA ARG A 26 -3.96 26.80 -1.08
C ARG A 26 -3.06 25.61 -0.84
N LEU A 27 -2.12 25.38 -1.75
CA LEU A 27 -1.11 24.35 -1.60
C LEU A 27 -0.12 24.79 -0.51
N LEU A 28 -0.03 23.99 0.55
CA LEU A 28 0.93 24.17 1.62
C LEU A 28 1.97 23.06 1.52
N TYR A 29 3.23 23.45 1.38
CA TYR A 29 4.37 22.55 1.36
C TYR A 29 5.09 22.65 2.69
N PHE A 30 5.39 21.51 3.30
CA PHE A 30 6.19 21.44 4.51
C PHE A 30 7.60 20.96 4.14
N GLY A 31 8.62 21.70 4.58
CA GLY A 31 10.02 21.38 4.30
C GLY A 31 10.50 21.79 2.90
N THR A 32 11.76 21.44 2.60
CA THR A 32 12.36 21.59 1.28
C THR A 32 12.02 20.40 0.39
N PRO A 33 11.95 20.57 -0.95
CA PRO A 33 11.77 19.44 -1.86
C PRO A 33 12.85 18.38 -1.62
N ALA A 34 12.44 17.14 -1.37
CA ALA A 34 13.38 16.03 -1.26
C ALA A 34 13.97 15.73 -2.63
N GLU A 35 15.27 15.41 -2.67
CA GLU A 35 15.90 14.91 -3.88
C GLU A 35 15.26 13.57 -4.25
N GLN A 36 14.92 13.37 -5.53
CA GLN A 36 14.31 12.12 -5.95
C GLN A 36 15.38 11.02 -5.96
N PRO A 37 15.19 9.91 -5.21
CA PRO A 37 16.11 8.79 -5.25
C PRO A 37 16.20 8.26 -6.68
N LYS A 38 17.42 7.86 -7.08
CA LYS A 38 17.74 7.39 -8.43
C LYS A 38 17.99 5.89 -8.41
N GLY A 39 17.86 5.26 -9.56
CA GLY A 39 18.04 3.82 -9.69
C GLY A 39 16.88 3.05 -9.06
N GLU A 40 17.17 1.83 -8.60
CA GLU A 40 16.20 0.85 -8.13
C GLU A 40 15.32 1.36 -6.98
N GLU A 41 15.92 2.01 -5.99
CA GLU A 41 15.18 2.63 -4.86
C GLU A 41 14.16 3.67 -5.36
N GLY A 42 14.55 4.48 -6.34
CA GLY A 42 13.67 5.47 -6.97
C GLY A 42 12.47 4.84 -7.67
N ASP A 43 12.65 3.67 -8.26
CA ASP A 43 11.59 2.93 -8.94
C ASP A 43 10.65 2.26 -7.93
N ILE A 44 11.17 1.64 -6.86
CA ILE A 44 10.37 1.08 -5.75
C ILE A 44 9.48 2.17 -5.12
N LEU A 45 10.06 3.33 -4.81
CA LEU A 45 9.31 4.44 -4.20
C LEU A 45 8.28 5.05 -5.17
N ARG A 46 8.53 5.01 -6.48
CA ARG A 46 7.54 5.42 -7.49
C ARG A 46 6.37 4.44 -7.52
N GLU A 47 6.65 3.14 -7.52
CA GLU A 47 5.62 2.10 -7.53
C GLU A 47 4.78 2.11 -6.25
N ARG A 48 5.42 2.28 -5.08
CA ARG A 48 4.71 2.41 -3.80
C ARG A 48 3.77 3.62 -3.81
N ARG A 49 4.24 4.79 -4.28
CA ARG A 49 3.38 5.98 -4.42
C ARG A 49 2.18 5.72 -5.33
N GLN A 50 2.40 5.06 -6.48
CA GLN A 50 1.32 4.74 -7.41
C GLN A 50 0.30 3.77 -6.77
N LEU A 51 0.76 2.79 -6.00
CA LEU A 51 -0.11 1.86 -5.27
C LEU A 51 -0.99 2.61 -4.25
N LEU A 52 -0.38 3.45 -3.40
CA LEU A 52 -1.13 4.22 -2.40
C LEU A 52 -2.17 5.15 -3.05
N LEU A 53 -1.83 5.79 -4.17
CA LEU A 53 -2.78 6.62 -4.92
C LEU A 53 -3.93 5.80 -5.49
N THR A 54 -3.65 4.60 -6.00
CA THR A 54 -4.68 3.67 -6.49
C THR A 54 -5.64 3.29 -5.37
N ILE A 55 -5.11 2.85 -4.23
CA ILE A 55 -5.90 2.50 -3.05
C ILE A 55 -6.75 3.69 -2.61
N SER A 56 -6.20 4.91 -2.62
CA SER A 56 -6.93 6.13 -2.21
C SER A 56 -8.21 6.42 -3.00
N THR A 57 -8.36 5.83 -4.18
CA THR A 57 -9.55 5.95 -5.02
C THR A 57 -10.52 4.77 -4.92
N LEU A 58 -10.15 3.71 -4.19
CA LEU A 58 -11.01 2.54 -4.00
C LEU A 58 -12.19 2.88 -3.07
N PRO A 59 -13.42 2.45 -3.41
CA PRO A 59 -14.56 2.61 -2.53
C PRO A 59 -14.48 1.71 -1.28
N ASP A 60 -15.28 2.04 -0.26
CA ASP A 60 -15.23 1.37 1.04
C ASP A 60 -15.61 -0.13 1.05
N PRO A 61 -16.64 -0.59 0.28
CA PRO A 61 -16.98 -2.01 0.22
C PRO A 61 -15.80 -2.90 -0.21
N GLU A 62 -15.09 -2.47 -1.25
CA GLU A 62 -13.90 -3.08 -1.82
C GLU A 62 -12.78 -3.18 -0.78
N ARG A 63 -12.56 -2.10 -0.04
CA ARG A 63 -11.55 -2.06 1.04
C ARG A 63 -11.87 -3.04 2.17
N ARG A 64 -13.14 -3.11 2.60
CA ARG A 64 -13.57 -4.05 3.64
C ARG A 64 -13.39 -5.50 3.20
N GLN A 65 -13.60 -5.77 1.92
CA GLN A 65 -13.38 -7.10 1.36
C GLN A 65 -11.90 -7.49 1.46
N ILE A 66 -10.97 -6.59 1.13
CA ILE A 66 -9.53 -6.83 1.31
C ILE A 66 -9.17 -7.03 2.78
N GLU A 67 -9.76 -6.27 3.70
CA GLU A 67 -9.53 -6.46 5.14
C GLU A 67 -9.99 -7.85 5.62
N THR A 68 -11.15 -8.31 5.16
CA THR A 68 -11.65 -9.66 5.47
C THR A 68 -10.70 -10.72 4.90
N ILE A 69 -10.34 -10.61 3.63
CA ILE A 69 -9.44 -11.54 2.96
C ILE A 69 -8.06 -11.59 3.64
N SER A 70 -7.50 -10.43 4.00
CA SER A 70 -6.24 -10.35 4.74
C SER A 70 -6.33 -11.04 6.09
N ARG A 71 -7.43 -10.82 6.82
CA ARG A 71 -7.64 -11.42 8.14
C ARG A 71 -7.81 -12.94 8.05
N ASP A 72 -8.61 -13.40 7.10
CA ASP A 72 -8.98 -14.81 6.98
C ASP A 72 -7.84 -15.64 6.37
N GLY A 73 -7.15 -15.09 5.37
CA GLY A 73 -6.00 -15.73 4.71
C GLY A 73 -4.65 -15.49 5.40
N GLY A 74 -4.59 -14.61 6.41
CA GLY A 74 -3.34 -14.26 7.10
C GLY A 74 -2.32 -13.53 6.23
N VAL A 75 -2.74 -12.97 5.09
CA VAL A 75 -1.86 -12.29 4.14
C VAL A 75 -1.85 -10.78 4.41
N PRO A 76 -0.69 -10.11 4.49
CA PRO A 76 -0.63 -8.66 4.67
C PRO A 76 -1.34 -7.90 3.55
N MET A 77 -2.10 -6.86 3.91
CA MET A 77 -2.86 -6.07 2.92
C MET A 77 -1.98 -5.42 1.84
N ASP A 78 -0.76 -4.99 2.17
CA ASP A 78 0.18 -4.40 1.21
C ASP A 78 0.47 -5.39 0.06
N ALA A 79 0.70 -6.67 0.40
CA ALA A 79 0.93 -7.73 -0.57
C ALA A 79 -0.31 -8.02 -1.42
N LEU A 80 -1.50 -8.02 -0.82
CA LEU A 80 -2.76 -8.22 -1.55
C LEU A 80 -3.00 -7.13 -2.58
N TYR A 81 -2.87 -5.86 -2.20
CA TYR A 81 -3.06 -4.76 -3.14
C TYR A 81 -2.00 -4.74 -4.24
N ALA A 82 -0.73 -5.04 -3.90
CA ALA A 82 0.33 -5.15 -4.88
C ALA A 82 0.05 -6.27 -5.90
N MET A 83 -0.45 -7.42 -5.43
CA MET A 83 -0.83 -8.53 -6.30
C MET A 83 -1.99 -8.16 -7.22
N LEU A 84 -3.07 -7.58 -6.69
CA LEU A 84 -4.22 -7.19 -7.51
C LEU A 84 -3.85 -6.18 -8.59
N LYS A 85 -2.97 -5.23 -8.24
CA LYS A 85 -2.39 -4.28 -9.20
C LYS A 85 -1.57 -5.00 -10.28
N ALA A 86 -0.71 -5.94 -9.91
CA ALA A 86 0.15 -6.66 -10.86
C ALA A 86 -0.65 -7.57 -11.81
N LEU A 87 -1.70 -8.22 -11.30
CA LEU A 87 -2.58 -9.09 -12.07
C LEU A 87 -3.62 -8.33 -12.89
N GLY A 88 -3.88 -7.05 -12.56
CA GLY A 88 -4.92 -6.25 -13.21
C GLY A 88 -6.33 -6.82 -12.99
N VAL A 89 -6.54 -7.57 -11.90
CA VAL A 89 -7.80 -8.24 -11.58
C VAL A 89 -8.58 -7.48 -10.52
N ASP A 90 -9.91 -7.58 -10.60
CA ASP A 90 -10.81 -7.07 -9.57
C ASP A 90 -10.66 -7.84 -8.25
N ILE A 91 -11.09 -7.22 -7.16
CA ILE A 91 -10.97 -7.76 -5.81
C ILE A 91 -11.75 -9.09 -5.70
N PRO A 92 -11.10 -10.21 -5.34
CA PRO A 92 -11.74 -11.52 -5.27
C PRO A 92 -12.88 -11.55 -4.26
N LYS A 93 -13.92 -12.34 -4.54
CA LYS A 93 -15.04 -12.52 -3.61
C LYS A 93 -14.79 -13.57 -2.54
N ASP A 94 -13.90 -14.50 -2.80
CA ASP A 94 -13.57 -15.62 -1.93
C ASP A 94 -12.07 -15.56 -1.56
N PRO A 95 -11.69 -15.54 -0.27
CA PRO A 95 -10.30 -15.60 0.15
C PRO A 95 -9.54 -16.82 -0.39
N ALA A 96 -10.18 -17.97 -0.62
CA ALA A 96 -9.52 -19.18 -1.12
C ALA A 96 -9.05 -19.04 -2.58
N GLU A 97 -9.58 -18.07 -3.34
CA GLU A 97 -9.08 -17.73 -4.67
C GLU A 97 -7.67 -17.14 -4.63
N LEU A 98 -7.23 -16.67 -3.45
CA LEU A 98 -5.87 -16.19 -3.23
C LEU A 98 -4.81 -17.30 -3.25
N ASP A 99 -5.16 -18.51 -2.82
CA ASP A 99 -4.23 -19.65 -2.74
C ASP A 99 -3.68 -20.05 -4.12
N LYS A 100 -4.34 -19.60 -5.19
CA LYS A 100 -3.90 -19.77 -6.58
C LYS A 100 -2.71 -18.88 -6.94
N TYR A 101 -2.41 -17.89 -6.11
CA TYR A 101 -1.34 -16.91 -6.32
C TYR A 101 -0.31 -17.06 -5.20
N ASP A 102 0.97 -17.20 -5.57
CA ASP A 102 2.06 -17.45 -4.63
C ASP A 102 2.42 -16.18 -3.83
N LEU A 103 1.63 -15.90 -2.80
CA LEU A 103 1.61 -14.64 -2.03
C LEU A 103 2.73 -14.51 -1.00
N ALA A 104 3.24 -15.63 -0.49
CA ALA A 104 4.31 -15.65 0.50
C ALA A 104 5.63 -15.12 -0.09
N ALA A 105 5.96 -15.54 -1.32
CA ALA A 105 7.23 -15.19 -1.96
C ALA A 105 7.35 -13.70 -2.34
N GLY A 106 6.23 -13.06 -2.73
CA GLY A 106 6.22 -11.65 -3.10
C GLY A 106 6.21 -10.71 -1.88
N SER A 107 5.52 -11.09 -0.80
CA SER A 107 5.42 -10.28 0.41
C SER A 107 6.74 -10.22 1.19
N GLU A 108 7.42 -11.35 1.36
CA GLU A 108 8.71 -11.40 2.09
C GLU A 108 9.81 -10.59 1.39
N LYS A 109 9.90 -10.66 0.06
CA LYS A 109 10.89 -9.89 -0.71
C LYS A 109 10.67 -8.40 -0.60
N ASN A 110 9.44 -7.93 -0.86
CA ASN A 110 9.13 -6.51 -0.84
C ASN A 110 9.29 -5.90 0.57
N LEU A 111 8.97 -6.67 1.60
CA LEU A 111 9.06 -6.25 3.00
C LEU A 111 10.52 -6.26 3.48
N ALA A 112 11.32 -7.25 3.08
CA ALA A 112 12.75 -7.30 3.35
C ALA A 112 13.51 -6.16 2.64
N GLU A 113 13.18 -5.86 1.38
CA GLU A 113 13.76 -4.74 0.62
C GLU A 113 13.40 -3.39 1.24
N ALA A 114 12.14 -3.19 1.64
CA ALA A 114 11.72 -1.96 2.33
C ALA A 114 12.37 -1.80 3.72
N GLN A 115 12.59 -2.90 4.45
CA GLN A 115 13.27 -2.88 5.74
C GLN A 115 14.78 -2.61 5.58
N ALA A 116 15.41 -3.17 4.55
CA ALA A 116 16.82 -2.91 4.23
C ALA A 116 17.05 -1.43 3.90
N LEU A 117 16.19 -0.83 3.07
CA LEU A 117 16.26 0.60 2.73
C LEU A 117 16.01 1.51 3.94
N LEU A 118 15.10 1.14 4.85
CA LEU A 118 14.88 1.89 6.09
C LEU A 118 16.06 1.79 7.08
N ALA A 119 16.84 0.71 7.01
CA ALA A 119 18.04 0.54 7.83
C ALA A 119 19.24 1.34 7.30
N GLU A 120 19.33 1.59 5.99
CA GLU A 120 20.38 2.41 5.37
C GLU A 120 20.19 3.93 5.58
N LEU A 121 19.00 4.35 6.01
CA LEU A 121 18.66 5.75 6.28
C LEU A 121 18.88 6.19 7.75
N ASN A 122 19.40 5.32 8.61
CA ASN A 122 19.80 5.60 10.01
C ASN A 122 21.31 5.47 10.20
#